data_AF-A0A4Q9QZX8-F1
#
_entry.id   AF-A0A4Q9QZX8-F1
#
_cell.length_a   1.000
_cell.length_b   1.000
_cell.length_c   1.000
_cell.angle_alpha   90.00
_cell.angle_beta   90.00
_cell.angle_gamma   90.00
#
_symmetry.space_group_name_H-M   'P 1'
#
loop_
_entity.id
_entity.type
_entity.pdbx_description
1 polymer ?
#
loop_
_entity_poly.entity_id
_entity_poly.type
_entity_poly.pdbx_seq_one_letter_code
_entity_poly.pdbx_strand_id
1 'polypeptide(L)'
;MSDRQDWQGGHASEVDARGLNCPLPLLKAKMALNGLASGEVLKVLATDAGSQRDLRTFARLAGHALLHEEVADGVYRYWLRKA
;
A
#
# COMPACT_ATOMS: atom_id res chain seq x y z
N MET A 1 19.16 11.40 14.71
CA MET A 1 18.27 12.34 14.00
C MET A 1 17.19 11.51 13.34
N SER A 2 15.99 11.62 13.92
CA SER A 2 14.69 11.02 13.55
C SER A 2 14.66 9.53 13.21
N ASP A 3 14.44 8.73 14.25
CA ASP A 3 13.87 7.39 14.16
C ASP A 3 12.66 7.42 13.21
N ARG A 4 12.80 6.75 12.07
CA ARG A 4 11.70 6.48 11.15
C ARG A 4 10.80 5.52 11.89
N GLN A 5 9.59 5.96 12.19
CA GLN A 5 8.58 5.13 12.82
C GLN A 5 8.07 4.13 11.78
N ASP A 6 8.87 3.11 11.48
CA ASP A 6 8.42 1.96 10.73
C ASP A 6 7.19 1.40 11.45
N TRP A 7 6.07 1.31 10.74
CA TRP A 7 4.86 0.67 11.27
C TRP A 7 5.22 -0.72 11.79
N GLN A 8 5.11 -0.92 13.11
CA GLN A 8 5.57 -2.11 13.83
C GLN A 8 4.77 -3.39 13.51
N GLY A 9 3.80 -3.29 12.59
CA GLY A 9 2.81 -4.33 12.32
C GLY A 9 3.16 -5.34 11.25
N GLY A 10 4.39 -5.40 10.70
CA GLY A 10 4.83 -6.47 9.79
C GLY A 10 4.04 -6.66 8.47
N HIS A 11 4.71 -6.95 7.36
CA HIS A 11 4.04 -7.25 6.09
C HIS A 11 4.50 -8.59 5.52
N ALA A 12 3.59 -9.31 4.90
CA ALA A 12 3.87 -10.59 4.24
C ALA A 12 4.53 -10.37 2.87
N SER A 13 4.21 -9.27 2.19
CA SER A 13 4.78 -8.92 0.89
C SER A 13 4.87 -7.41 0.71
N GLU A 14 5.82 -6.97 -0.11
CA GLU A 14 6.03 -5.57 -0.49
C GLU A 14 6.01 -5.45 -2.02
N VAL A 15 5.34 -4.42 -2.53
CA VAL A 15 5.35 -4.08 -3.96
C VAL A 15 5.85 -2.66 -4.19
N ASP A 16 6.86 -2.55 -5.05
CA ASP A 16 7.38 -1.27 -5.51
C ASP A 16 6.63 -0.82 -6.77
N ALA A 17 5.85 0.25 -6.61
CA ALA A 17 5.15 0.96 -7.66
C ALA A 17 5.62 2.42 -7.80
N ARG A 18 6.82 2.76 -7.29
CA ARG A 18 7.44 4.06 -7.51
C ARG A 18 7.76 4.25 -9.01
N GLY A 19 7.73 5.50 -9.46
CA GLY A 19 7.91 5.86 -10.87
C GLY A 19 6.73 5.50 -11.78
N LEU A 20 5.66 4.93 -11.22
CA LEU A 20 4.42 4.66 -11.95
C LEU A 20 3.38 5.74 -11.63
N ASN A 21 2.68 6.18 -12.67
CA ASN A 21 1.58 7.13 -12.55
C ASN A 21 0.23 6.40 -12.46
N CYS A 22 -0.77 7.04 -11.85
CA CYS A 22 -2.15 6.57 -11.83
C CYS A 22 -2.60 6.10 -13.24
N PRO A 23 -3.24 4.91 -13.37
CA PRO A 23 -3.73 4.02 -12.31
C PRO A 23 -2.78 2.85 -11.96
N LEU A 24 -1.53 2.86 -12.44
CA LEU A 24 -0.64 1.72 -12.35
C LEU A 24 -0.27 1.28 -10.91
N PRO A 25 -0.04 2.19 -9.93
CA PRO A 25 0.19 1.79 -8.55
C PRO A 25 -0.95 0.96 -7.95
N LEU A 26 -2.20 1.32 -8.26
CA LEU A 26 -3.38 0.57 -7.83
C LEU A 26 -3.40 -0.83 -8.45
N LEU A 27 -3.13 -0.95 -9.76
CA LEU A 27 -3.13 -2.24 -10.45
C LEU A 27 -2.06 -3.18 -9.89
N LYS A 28 -0.84 -2.68 -9.64
CA LYS A 28 0.23 -3.45 -8.99
C LYS A 28 -0.17 -3.91 -7.60
N ALA A 29 -0.72 -3.02 -6.78
CA ALA A 29 -1.19 -3.35 -5.44
C ALA A 29 -2.25 -4.45 -5.48
N LYS A 30 -3.25 -4.34 -6.37
CA LYS A 30 -4.30 -5.35 -6.56
C LYS A 30 -3.73 -6.70 -6.95
N MET A 31 -2.78 -6.75 -7.90
CA MET A 31 -2.15 -8.00 -8.32
C MET A 31 -1.39 -8.68 -7.19
N ALA A 32 -0.61 -7.91 -6.42
CA ALA A 32 0.13 -8.44 -5.28
C ALA A 32 -0.82 -8.94 -4.17
N LEU A 33 -1.86 -8.17 -3.86
CA LEU A 33 -2.84 -8.52 -2.82
C LEU A 33 -3.65 -9.78 -3.18
N ASN A 34 -3.92 -10.00 -4.47
CA ASN A 34 -4.59 -11.21 -4.94
C ASN A 34 -3.79 -12.49 -4.61
N GLY A 35 -2.45 -12.40 -4.56
CA GLY A 35 -1.58 -13.52 -4.22
C GLY A 35 -1.44 -13.83 -2.73
N LEU A 36 -1.92 -12.96 -1.84
CA LEU A 36 -1.81 -13.15 -0.39
C LEU A 36 -2.94 -14.02 0.18
N ALA A 37 -2.74 -14.57 1.37
CA ALA A 37 -3.81 -15.19 2.17
C ALA A 37 -4.65 -14.11 2.90
N SER A 38 -5.89 -14.45 3.27
CA SER A 38 -6.72 -13.58 4.11
C SER A 38 -6.00 -13.29 5.44
N GLY A 39 -6.06 -12.03 5.89
CA GLY A 39 -5.37 -11.55 7.08
C GLY A 39 -3.92 -11.11 6.85
N GLU A 40 -3.29 -11.47 5.73
CA GLU A 40 -1.93 -11.02 5.40
C GLU A 40 -1.90 -9.56 4.95
N VAL A 41 -0.77 -8.91 5.18
CA VAL A 41 -0.57 -7.49 4.91
C VAL A 41 0.38 -7.29 3.73
N LEU A 42 -0.06 -6.50 2.76
CA LEU A 42 0.73 -6.00 1.64
C LEU A 42 1.21 -4.59 1.95
N LYS A 43 2.51 -4.35 1.80
CA LYS A 43 3.09 -3.01 1.76
C LYS A 43 3.20 -2.53 0.31
N VAL A 44 2.76 -1.30 0.02
CA VAL A 44 2.81 -0.69 -1.32
C VAL A 44 3.62 0.59 -1.25
N LEU A 45 4.61 0.74 -2.13
CA LEU A 45 5.40 1.98 -2.29
C LEU A 45 4.99 2.68 -3.59
N ALA A 46 4.66 3.97 -3.54
CA ALA A 46 4.32 4.77 -4.71
C ALA A 46 4.91 6.18 -4.62
N THR A 47 5.10 6.85 -5.75
CA THR A 47 5.52 8.27 -5.80
C THR A 47 4.44 9.18 -6.38
N ASP A 48 3.32 8.60 -6.81
CA ASP A 48 2.17 9.33 -7.35
C ASP A 48 1.20 9.72 -6.23
N ALA A 49 0.83 11.00 -6.16
CA ALA A 49 -0.14 11.50 -5.19
C ALA A 49 -1.57 10.95 -5.45
N GLY A 50 -1.90 10.64 -6.71
CA GLY A 50 -3.19 10.04 -7.09
C GLY A 50 -3.42 8.67 -6.44
N SER A 51 -2.33 7.92 -6.22
CA SER A 51 -2.36 6.60 -5.58
C SER A 51 -3.02 6.57 -4.20
N GLN A 52 -2.98 7.67 -3.43
CA GLN A 52 -3.61 7.72 -2.10
C GLN A 52 -5.12 7.50 -2.19
N ARG A 53 -5.79 8.27 -3.05
CA ARG A 53 -7.24 8.22 -3.20
C ARG A 53 -7.66 6.86 -3.75
N ASP A 54 -6.91 6.36 -4.73
CA ASP A 54 -7.17 5.09 -5.39
C ASP A 54 -7.03 3.91 -4.42
N LEU A 55 -5.95 3.83 -3.63
CA LEU A 55 -5.72 2.73 -2.69
C LEU A 55 -6.69 2.75 -1.50
N ARG A 56 -7.03 3.92 -0.96
CA ARG A 56 -8.10 4.05 0.06
C ARG A 56 -9.43 3.54 -0.48
N THR A 57 -9.80 4.00 -1.68
CA THR A 57 -11.08 3.64 -2.30
C THR A 57 -11.11 2.16 -2.63
N PHE A 58 -10.02 1.61 -3.18
CA PHE A 58 -9.87 0.20 -3.46
C PHE A 58 -9.99 -0.64 -2.19
N ALA A 59 -9.29 -0.30 -1.11
CA ALA A 59 -9.37 -1.04 0.15
C ALA A 59 -10.82 -1.13 0.62
N ARG A 60 -11.51 0.02 0.69
CA ARG A 60 -12.91 0.10 1.12
C ARG A 60 -13.86 -0.70 0.21
N LEU A 61 -13.74 -0.55 -1.11
CA LEU A 61 -14.66 -1.20 -2.07
C LEU A 61 -14.41 -2.70 -2.20
N ALA A 62 -13.16 -3.15 -2.08
CA ALA A 62 -12.79 -4.56 -2.13
C ALA A 62 -12.92 -5.27 -0.77
N GLY A 63 -13.30 -4.54 0.28
CA GLY A 63 -13.45 -5.08 1.64
C GLY A 63 -12.15 -5.27 2.41
N HIS A 64 -11.01 -4.85 1.85
CA HIS A 64 -9.71 -4.89 2.51
C HIS A 64 -9.55 -3.77 3.54
N ALA A 65 -8.61 -3.92 4.47
CA ALA A 65 -8.35 -2.89 5.47
C ALA A 65 -7.05 -2.14 5.14
N LEU A 66 -7.12 -0.82 5.00
CA LEU A 66 -5.92 0.02 5.01
C LEU A 66 -5.50 0.23 6.47
N LEU A 67 -4.46 -0.48 6.91
CA LEU A 67 -3.99 -0.49 8.30
C LEU A 67 -3.15 0.75 8.62
N HIS A 68 -2.33 1.18 7.67
CA HIS A 68 -1.44 2.29 7.84
C HIS A 68 -1.12 2.94 6.50
N GLU A 69 -0.81 4.22 6.55
CA GLU A 69 -0.31 4.99 5.43
C GLU A 69 0.64 6.05 5.94
N GLU A 70 1.69 6.32 5.19
CA GLU A 70 2.61 7.40 5.48
C GLU A 70 3.16 8.01 4.19
N VAL A 71 3.67 9.23 4.31
CA VAL A 71 4.42 9.90 3.26
C VAL A 71 5.77 10.29 3.84
N ALA A 72 6.83 9.69 3.31
CA ALA A 72 8.19 9.94 3.75
C ALA A 72 9.10 10.06 2.52
N ASP A 73 9.93 11.10 2.49
CA ASP A 73 10.92 11.33 1.42
C ASP A 73 10.30 11.34 0.00
N GLY A 74 9.08 11.86 -0.14
CA GLY A 74 8.34 11.88 -1.43
C GLY A 74 7.79 10.52 -1.86
N VAL A 75 7.86 9.51 -1.00
CA VAL A 75 7.29 8.17 -1.22
C VAL A 75 6.07 7.98 -0.34
N TYR A 76 4.96 7.66 -0.99
CA TYR A 76 3.73 7.21 -0.38
C TYR A 76 3.82 5.72 -0.06
N ARG A 77 3.49 5.34 1.16
CA ARG A 77 3.56 3.97 1.64
C ARG A 77 2.24 3.57 2.23
N TYR A 78 1.78 2.37 1.92
CA TYR A 78 0.47 1.86 2.33
C TYR A 78 0.59 0.44 2.83
N TRP A 79 -0.12 0.10 3.91
CA TRP A 79 -0.23 -1.25 4.43
C TRP A 79 -1.67 -1.71 4.32
N LEU A 80 -1.93 -2.64 3.42
CA LEU A 80 -3.25 -3.18 3.11
C LEU A 80 -3.36 -4.61 3.64
N ARG A 81 -4.30 -4.86 4.55
CA ARG A 81 -4.65 -6.21 4.99
C ARG A 81 -5.69 -6.82 4.07
N LYS A 82 -5.38 -8.00 3.53
CA LYS A 82 -6.36 -8.79 2.78
C LYS A 82 -7.48 -9.23 3.71
N ALA A 83 -8.70 -9.14 3.19
CA ALA A 83 -9.91 -9.63 3.86
C ALA A 83 -10.05 -11.14 3.66
#